data_AF-A0A966PT57-F1
#
_entry.id   AF-A0A966PT57-F1
#
_cell.length_a   1.000
_cell.length_b   1.000
_cell.length_c   1.000
_cell.angle_alpha   90.00
_cell.angle_beta   90.00
_cell.angle_gamma   90.00
#
_symmetry.space_group_name_H-M   'P 1'
#
loop_
_entity.id
_entity.type
_entity.pdbx_description
1 polymer ?
#
loop_
_entity_poly.entity_id
_entity_poly.type
_entity_poly.pdbx_seq_one_letter_code
_entity_poly.pdbx_strand_id
1 'polypeptide(L)'
;MSTISWSAEFSAINCYSKIMEPCNFNINITFDDESLTPEDQATAFGRIRHLIKDLYQDSIFIWLGHPLLPTLHKKLDTKLITLPFAPNNYCIGVTTWYKILSISQGRVSLTNVDLSCDKSDNICIHIDQDMAMEDELMEELTMKNWNKPAWWFRNTPTTFDVLTKKKGQNVMEYHEAEWAEWLQWEQEPDKVEIKKKNDNNVVPLKKNWKPEVIKGDKS
;
A
#
# COMPACT_ATOMS: atom_id res chain seq x y z
N MET A 1 10.73 20.87 16.81
CA MET A 1 9.76 20.20 15.92
C MET A 1 9.18 21.26 15.04
N SER A 2 9.19 21.04 13.73
CA SER A 2 8.65 21.98 12.74
C SER A 2 7.35 21.39 12.22
N THR A 3 6.25 22.10 12.42
CA THR A 3 4.96 21.73 11.83
C THR A 3 4.97 22.12 10.36
N ILE A 4 4.69 21.15 9.50
CA ILE A 4 4.61 21.31 8.05
C ILE A 4 3.15 21.17 7.65
N SER A 5 2.68 22.07 6.80
CA SER A 5 1.37 21.98 6.17
C SER A 5 1.54 21.95 4.67
N TRP A 6 0.97 20.94 4.02
CA TRP A 6 1.08 20.73 2.58
C TRP A 6 -0.29 20.48 1.98
N SER A 7 -0.63 21.29 0.98
CA SER A 7 -1.89 21.16 0.24
C SER A 7 -1.65 20.63 -1.17
N ALA A 8 -2.59 19.82 -1.64
CA ALA A 8 -2.57 19.23 -2.96
C ALA A 8 -3.98 19.05 -3.51
N GLU A 9 -4.09 19.12 -4.84
CA GLU A 9 -5.28 18.73 -5.56
C GLU A 9 -5.03 17.44 -6.35
N PHE A 10 -6.07 16.62 -6.49
CA PHE A 10 -6.04 15.44 -7.36
C PHE A 10 -7.44 15.15 -7.90
N SER A 11 -7.51 14.52 -9.07
CA SER A 11 -8.77 14.07 -9.67
C SER A 11 -8.88 12.56 -9.57
N ALA A 12 -10.06 12.07 -9.20
CA ALA A 12 -10.35 10.64 -9.14
C ALA A 12 -11.83 10.39 -9.43
N ILE A 13 -12.20 9.12 -9.56
CA ILE A 13 -13.59 8.70 -9.76
C ILE A 13 -14.07 8.02 -8.48
N ASN A 14 -15.17 8.49 -7.90
CA ASN A 14 -15.88 7.77 -6.86
C ASN A 14 -16.86 6.77 -7.51
N CYS A 15 -16.71 5.49 -7.19
CA CYS A 15 -17.62 4.44 -7.62
C CYS A 15 -18.63 4.10 -6.52
N TYR A 16 -19.87 4.55 -6.71
CA TYR A 16 -21.01 4.33 -5.81
C TYR A 16 -22.04 3.42 -6.45
N SER A 17 -22.25 2.21 -5.94
CA SER A 17 -23.33 1.31 -6.42
C SER A 17 -23.31 1.09 -7.96
N LYS A 18 -24.02 1.93 -8.73
CA LYS A 18 -24.04 1.92 -10.20
C LYS A 18 -23.61 3.25 -10.85
N ILE A 19 -23.11 4.18 -10.05
CA ILE A 19 -22.70 5.53 -10.45
C ILE A 19 -21.18 5.62 -10.36
N MET A 20 -20.57 6.17 -11.40
CA MET A 20 -19.17 6.57 -11.40
C MET A 20 -19.14 8.08 -11.55
N GLU A 21 -18.69 8.76 -10.51
CA GLU A 21 -18.69 10.22 -10.44
C GLU A 21 -17.25 10.73 -10.45
N PRO A 22 -16.85 11.54 -11.45
CA PRO A 22 -15.56 12.21 -11.43
C PRO A 22 -15.58 13.32 -10.39
N CYS A 23 -14.56 13.34 -9.54
CA CYS A 23 -14.42 14.22 -8.39
C CYS A 23 -13.07 14.93 -8.45
N ASN A 24 -13.05 16.22 -8.14
CA ASN A 24 -11.82 16.96 -7.90
C ASN A 24 -11.70 17.18 -6.40
N PHE A 25 -10.62 16.66 -5.83
CA PHE A 25 -10.35 16.72 -4.41
C PHE A 25 -9.30 17.78 -4.11
N ASN A 26 -9.49 18.48 -3.00
CA ASN A 26 -8.45 19.28 -2.36
C ASN A 26 -8.16 18.66 -0.99
N ILE A 27 -6.90 18.28 -0.78
CA ILE A 27 -6.41 17.70 0.46
C ILE A 27 -5.36 18.63 1.07
N ASN A 28 -5.45 18.87 2.37
CA ASN A 28 -4.44 19.56 3.15
C ASN A 28 -4.00 18.65 4.29
N ILE A 29 -2.69 18.37 4.36
CA ILE A 29 -2.09 17.47 5.34
C ILE A 29 -1.16 18.30 6.21
N THR A 30 -1.43 18.33 7.51
CA THR A 30 -0.57 18.98 8.51
C THR A 30 0.06 17.91 9.38
N PHE A 31 1.36 18.02 9.56
CA PHE A 31 2.13 17.04 10.32
C PHE A 31 3.40 17.63 10.91
N ASP A 32 3.88 17.00 11.98
CA ASP A 32 5.18 17.28 12.57
C ASP A 32 6.22 16.28 12.04
N ASP A 33 7.41 16.79 11.74
CA ASP A 33 8.55 15.98 11.33
C ASP A 33 9.26 15.36 12.53
N GLU A 34 9.37 14.04 12.51
CA GLU A 34 10.03 13.19 13.52
C GLU A 34 11.28 12.50 12.95
N SER A 35 11.69 12.88 11.74
CA SER A 35 12.84 12.28 11.05
C SER A 35 14.15 12.58 11.77
N LEU A 36 15.07 11.62 11.76
CA LEU A 36 16.40 11.79 12.37
C LEU A 36 17.38 12.48 11.42
N THR A 37 17.15 12.34 10.11
CA THR A 37 17.99 12.90 9.05
C THR A 37 17.15 13.67 8.02
N PRO A 38 17.74 14.63 7.30
CA PRO A 38 17.08 15.30 6.17
C PRO A 38 16.64 14.32 5.06
N GLU A 39 17.37 13.23 4.86
CA GLU A 39 17.05 12.19 3.87
C GLU A 39 15.79 11.40 4.26
N ASP A 40 15.63 11.09 5.55
CA ASP A 40 14.41 10.49 6.09
C ASP A 40 13.23 11.45 5.93
N GLN A 41 13.42 12.75 6.22
CA GLN A 41 12.38 13.76 6.05
C GLN A 41 11.94 13.85 4.58
N ALA A 42 12.91 13.92 3.65
CA ALA A 42 12.65 13.96 2.21
C ALA A 42 11.94 12.70 1.72
N THR A 43 12.33 11.53 2.21
CA THR A 43 11.71 10.25 1.85
C THR A 43 10.29 10.14 2.42
N ALA A 44 10.06 10.54 3.68
CA ALA A 44 8.76 10.52 4.31
C ALA A 44 7.77 11.44 3.57
N PHE A 45 8.15 12.69 3.33
CA PHE A 45 7.36 13.60 2.53
C PHE A 45 7.19 13.10 1.08
N GLY A 46 8.23 12.54 0.49
CA GLY A 46 8.21 11.94 -0.85
C GLY A 46 7.15 10.83 -0.97
N ARG A 47 7.03 9.96 0.04
CA ARG A 47 6.01 8.90 0.08
C ARG A 47 4.60 9.47 0.22
N ILE A 48 4.40 10.48 1.06
CA ILE A 48 3.11 11.18 1.20
C ILE A 48 2.72 11.82 -0.13
N ARG A 49 3.65 12.55 -0.75
CA ARG A 49 3.44 13.18 -2.06
C ARG A 49 3.13 12.14 -3.13
N HIS A 50 3.86 11.03 -3.18
CA HIS A 50 3.64 9.95 -4.14
C HIS A 50 2.24 9.34 -3.99
N LEU A 51 1.80 9.09 -2.75
CA LEU A 51 0.45 8.62 -2.47
C LEU A 51 -0.62 9.52 -3.10
N ILE A 52 -0.53 10.83 -2.85
CA ILE A 52 -1.57 11.76 -3.30
C ILE A 52 -1.44 12.11 -4.79
N LYS A 53 -0.24 12.44 -5.27
CA LYS A 53 -0.04 12.95 -6.63
C LYS A 53 0.10 11.87 -7.69
N ASP A 54 0.57 10.69 -7.30
CA ASP A 54 0.83 9.62 -8.27
C ASP A 54 -0.16 8.47 -8.10
N LEU A 55 -0.49 8.05 -6.86
CA LEU A 55 -1.38 6.90 -6.66
C LEU A 55 -2.87 7.29 -6.68
N TYR A 56 -3.23 8.44 -6.09
CA TYR A 56 -4.63 8.90 -6.04
C TYR A 56 -5.06 9.58 -7.34
N GLN A 57 -4.13 10.19 -8.07
CA GLN A 57 -4.43 10.80 -9.36
C GLN A 57 -4.90 9.77 -10.40
N ASP A 58 -6.01 10.11 -11.05
CA ASP A 58 -6.69 9.32 -12.08
C ASP A 58 -7.08 7.92 -11.62
N SER A 59 -7.34 7.78 -10.31
CA SER A 59 -7.73 6.52 -9.69
C SER A 59 -9.25 6.38 -9.60
N ILE A 60 -9.70 5.16 -9.28
CA ILE A 60 -11.09 4.87 -8.93
C ILE A 60 -11.15 4.48 -7.45
N PHE A 61 -11.79 5.30 -6.63
CA PHE A 61 -12.18 4.93 -5.28
C PHE A 61 -13.39 4.03 -5.32
N ILE A 62 -13.29 2.87 -4.65
CA ILE A 62 -14.34 1.88 -4.65
C ILE A 62 -14.35 1.11 -3.33
N TRP A 63 -15.52 0.84 -2.78
CA TRP A 63 -15.62 0.01 -1.58
C TRP A 63 -15.14 -1.42 -1.83
N LEU A 64 -14.42 -2.00 -0.87
CA LEU A 64 -13.97 -3.39 -0.92
C LEU A 64 -15.10 -4.41 -1.16
N GLY A 65 -16.28 -4.16 -0.61
CA GLY A 65 -17.47 -5.00 -0.79
C GLY A 65 -18.22 -4.77 -2.11
N HIS A 66 -17.74 -3.89 -2.99
CA HIS A 66 -18.48 -3.48 -4.16
C HIS A 66 -18.56 -4.59 -5.22
N PRO A 67 -19.75 -4.91 -5.78
CA PRO A 67 -19.90 -5.98 -6.77
C PRO A 67 -19.08 -5.79 -8.06
N LEU A 68 -18.81 -4.54 -8.45
CA LEU A 68 -18.00 -4.24 -9.64
C LEU A 68 -16.49 -4.39 -9.40
N LEU A 69 -16.00 -4.39 -8.16
CA LEU A 69 -14.56 -4.38 -7.86
C LEU A 69 -13.81 -5.54 -8.56
N PRO A 70 -14.25 -6.81 -8.50
CA PRO A 70 -13.54 -7.89 -9.18
C PRO A 70 -13.54 -7.75 -10.71
N THR A 71 -14.56 -7.08 -11.28
CA THR A 71 -14.64 -6.84 -12.72
C THR A 71 -13.71 -5.71 -13.13
N LEU A 72 -13.70 -4.60 -12.40
CA LEU A 72 -12.83 -3.46 -12.67
C LEU A 72 -11.37 -3.86 -12.53
N HIS A 73 -11.02 -4.58 -11.46
CA HIS A 73 -9.66 -5.06 -11.23
C HIS A 73 -9.12 -5.96 -12.35
N LYS A 74 -9.99 -6.78 -12.96
CA LYS A 74 -9.57 -7.71 -14.03
C LYS A 74 -9.57 -7.10 -15.42
N LYS A 75 -10.33 -6.02 -15.65
CA LYS A 75 -10.59 -5.49 -16.99
C LYS A 75 -9.99 -4.12 -17.25
N LEU A 76 -9.62 -3.39 -16.21
CA LEU A 76 -9.06 -2.05 -16.32
C LEU A 76 -7.63 -2.03 -15.81
N ASP A 77 -6.76 -1.31 -16.51
CA ASP A 77 -5.41 -0.98 -16.06
C ASP A 77 -5.37 0.28 -15.19
N THR A 78 -6.55 0.87 -14.92
CA THR A 78 -6.69 2.06 -14.06
C THR A 78 -6.36 1.71 -12.61
N LYS A 79 -5.71 2.64 -11.91
CA LYS A 79 -5.41 2.51 -10.48
C LYS A 79 -6.70 2.40 -9.68
N LEU A 80 -6.83 1.33 -8.91
CA LEU A 80 -7.94 1.17 -7.97
C LEU A 80 -7.48 1.56 -6.57
N ILE A 81 -8.36 2.22 -5.85
CA ILE A 81 -8.20 2.47 -4.43
C ILE A 81 -9.38 1.86 -3.71
N THR A 82 -9.14 0.75 -3.01
CA THR A 82 -10.21 0.07 -2.31
C THR A 82 -10.40 0.65 -0.93
N LEU A 83 -11.61 1.08 -0.64
CA LEU A 83 -11.94 1.72 0.62
C LEU A 83 -12.66 0.77 1.56
N PRO A 84 -12.60 1.04 2.88
CA PRO A 84 -13.31 0.28 3.91
C PRO A 84 -14.84 0.29 3.72
N PHE A 85 -15.38 1.41 3.24
CA PHE A 85 -16.81 1.62 2.95
C PHE A 85 -16.98 2.45 1.67
N ALA A 86 -18.22 2.87 1.38
CA ALA A 86 -18.52 3.64 0.18
C ALA A 86 -17.69 4.94 0.13
N PRO A 87 -17.17 5.35 -1.05
CA PRO A 87 -16.29 6.51 -1.15
C PRO A 87 -16.95 7.78 -0.65
N ASN A 88 -16.42 8.44 0.37
CA ASN A 88 -16.84 9.79 0.74
C ASN A 88 -15.64 10.51 1.36
N ASN A 89 -15.73 11.83 1.56
CA ASN A 89 -14.58 12.61 2.04
C ASN A 89 -14.06 12.07 3.38
N TYR A 90 -14.96 11.67 4.28
CA TYR A 90 -14.58 11.06 5.55
C TYR A 90 -13.80 9.73 5.34
N CYS A 91 -14.35 8.80 4.56
CA CYS A 91 -13.74 7.51 4.24
C CYS A 91 -12.34 7.65 3.65
N ILE A 92 -12.21 8.53 2.66
CA ILE A 92 -10.97 8.78 1.96
C ILE A 92 -9.98 9.43 2.93
N GLY A 93 -10.42 10.42 3.71
CA GLY A 93 -9.59 11.10 4.71
C GLY A 93 -9.05 10.15 5.77
N VAL A 94 -9.90 9.35 6.42
CA VAL A 94 -9.48 8.36 7.44
C VAL A 94 -8.57 7.27 6.85
N THR A 95 -8.89 6.77 5.66
CA THR A 95 -8.01 5.79 4.98
C THR A 95 -6.65 6.40 4.66
N THR A 96 -6.62 7.66 4.24
CA THR A 96 -5.40 8.42 3.95
C THR A 96 -4.57 8.64 5.22
N TRP A 97 -5.22 8.99 6.33
CA TRP A 97 -4.59 9.15 7.65
C TRP A 97 -3.80 7.90 8.04
N TYR A 98 -4.45 6.74 8.09
CA TYR A 98 -3.78 5.49 8.43
C TYR A 98 -2.71 5.09 7.43
N LYS A 99 -2.94 5.37 6.14
CA LYS A 99 -1.94 5.09 5.11
C LYS A 99 -0.69 5.92 5.32
N ILE A 100 -0.83 7.21 5.57
CA ILE A 100 0.31 8.11 5.80
C ILE A 100 1.13 7.65 7.00
N LEU A 101 0.49 7.34 8.13
CA LEU A 101 1.19 6.81 9.30
C LEU A 101 1.96 5.51 8.98
N SER A 102 1.34 4.63 8.19
CA SER A 102 1.93 3.35 7.81
C SER A 102 3.14 3.49 6.89
N ILE A 103 3.09 4.42 5.93
CA ILE A 103 4.18 4.63 4.95
C ILE A 103 5.29 5.54 5.49
N SER A 104 5.00 6.41 6.46
CA SER A 104 6.00 7.25 7.13
C SER A 104 6.79 6.49 8.19
N GLN A 105 6.25 5.39 8.72
CA GLN A 105 6.92 4.50 9.68
C GLN A 105 7.53 5.26 10.87
N GLY A 106 6.76 6.19 11.44
CA GLY A 106 7.13 6.95 12.64
C GLY A 106 8.03 8.17 12.40
N ARG A 107 8.35 8.50 11.14
CA ARG A 107 9.10 9.73 10.79
C ARG A 107 8.22 10.97 10.68
N VAL A 108 6.92 10.79 10.78
CA VAL A 108 5.92 11.85 10.72
C VAL A 108 4.84 11.56 11.75
N SER A 109 4.50 12.58 12.53
CA SER A 109 3.33 12.62 13.42
C SER A 109 2.24 13.45 12.74
N LEU A 110 1.10 12.86 12.39
CA LEU A 110 0.00 13.62 11.77
C LEU A 110 -0.72 14.48 12.79
N THR A 111 -0.97 15.74 12.43
CA THR A 111 -1.85 16.64 13.18
C THR A 111 -3.27 16.54 12.62
N ASN A 112 -3.44 16.78 11.32
CA ASN A 112 -4.74 16.73 10.65
C ASN A 112 -4.63 16.39 9.16
N VAL A 113 -5.69 15.78 8.62
CA VAL A 113 -5.94 15.62 7.19
C VAL A 113 -7.29 16.26 6.88
N ASP A 114 -7.25 17.38 6.18
CA ASP A 114 -8.42 18.06 5.66
C ASP A 114 -8.70 17.56 4.25
N LEU A 115 -9.94 17.13 3.97
CA LEU A 115 -10.34 16.71 2.63
C LEU A 115 -11.66 17.34 2.22
N SER A 116 -11.68 17.92 1.03
CA SER A 116 -12.88 18.45 0.38
C SER A 116 -12.98 17.94 -1.06
N CYS A 117 -14.19 17.96 -1.61
CA CYS A 117 -14.50 17.53 -2.96
C CYS A 117 -15.52 18.48 -3.61
N ASP A 118 -15.37 18.75 -4.90
CA ASP A 118 -16.29 19.57 -5.68
C ASP A 118 -17.72 19.02 -5.71
N LYS A 119 -17.89 17.69 -5.61
CA LYS A 119 -19.21 17.02 -5.56
C LYS A 119 -19.90 17.09 -4.21
N SER A 120 -19.18 17.49 -3.17
CA SER A 120 -19.74 17.69 -1.83
C SER A 120 -19.84 19.17 -1.49
N ASP A 121 -20.08 20.03 -2.47
CA ASP A 121 -20.11 21.50 -2.32
C ASP A 121 -18.85 22.08 -1.64
N ASN A 122 -17.70 21.43 -1.83
CA ASN A 122 -16.43 21.74 -1.14
C ASN A 122 -16.53 21.73 0.39
N ILE A 123 -17.49 21.01 0.97
CA ILE A 123 -17.52 20.73 2.40
C ILE A 123 -16.22 20.00 2.77
N CYS A 124 -15.47 20.62 3.67
CA CYS A 124 -14.21 20.11 4.16
C CYS A 124 -14.44 19.27 5.41
N ILE A 125 -13.98 18.03 5.38
CA ILE A 125 -13.91 17.17 6.56
C ILE A 125 -12.51 17.28 7.14
N HIS A 126 -12.44 17.53 8.46
CA HIS A 126 -11.21 17.59 9.23
C HIS A 126 -11.02 16.27 9.96
N ILE A 127 -10.02 15.48 9.54
CA ILE A 127 -9.64 14.24 10.23
C ILE A 127 -8.45 14.53 11.13
N ASP A 128 -8.64 14.38 12.42
CA ASP A 128 -7.57 14.38 13.43
C ASP A 128 -7.45 13.00 14.08
N GLN A 129 -6.56 12.90 15.07
CA GLN A 129 -6.33 11.65 15.79
C GLN A 129 -7.61 11.15 16.49
N ASP A 130 -8.37 12.03 17.13
CA ASP A 130 -9.56 11.65 17.88
C ASP A 130 -10.62 11.08 16.93
N MET A 131 -10.89 11.78 15.81
CA MET A 131 -11.84 11.32 14.80
C MET A 131 -11.39 10.01 14.14
N ALA A 132 -10.10 9.84 13.86
CA ALA A 132 -9.58 8.61 13.28
C ALA A 132 -9.70 7.42 14.25
N MET A 133 -9.46 7.64 15.54
CA MET A 133 -9.46 6.58 16.56
C MET A 133 -10.87 6.17 17.04
N GLU A 134 -11.89 6.99 16.82
CA GLU A 134 -13.29 6.63 17.11
C GLU A 134 -13.88 5.59 16.12
N ASP A 135 -13.18 5.30 15.03
CA ASP A 135 -13.69 4.44 13.97
C ASP A 135 -13.47 2.94 14.25
N GLU A 136 -14.35 2.36 15.08
CA GLU A 136 -14.43 0.92 15.32
C GLU A 136 -14.57 0.10 14.02
N LEU A 137 -15.12 0.69 12.94
CA LEU A 137 -15.29 0.00 11.64
C LEU A 137 -13.96 -0.19 10.89
N MET A 138 -13.00 0.71 11.07
CA MET A 138 -11.64 0.52 10.55
C MET A 138 -10.98 -0.71 11.20
N GLU A 139 -11.23 -0.94 12.48
CA GLU A 139 -10.80 -2.13 13.20
C GLU A 139 -11.59 -3.38 12.79
N GLU A 140 -12.90 -3.31 12.59
CA GLU A 140 -13.70 -4.47 12.14
C GLU A 140 -13.24 -5.01 10.78
N LEU A 141 -12.82 -4.13 9.87
CA LEU A 141 -12.25 -4.52 8.57
C LEU A 141 -10.83 -5.09 8.68
N THR A 142 -10.16 -4.92 9.82
CA THR A 142 -8.93 -5.66 10.12
C THR A 142 -9.19 -7.10 10.58
N MET A 143 -10.44 -7.52 10.86
CA MET A 143 -10.68 -8.72 11.65
C MET A 143 -11.84 -9.60 11.15
N LYS A 144 -11.51 -10.50 10.20
CA LYS A 144 -11.65 -11.98 10.33
C LYS A 144 -11.32 -12.65 8.99
N ASN A 145 -10.29 -13.51 8.98
CA ASN A 145 -9.82 -14.36 7.87
C ASN A 145 -8.88 -13.74 6.82
N TRP A 146 -8.21 -12.62 7.10
CA TRP A 146 -7.17 -12.10 6.21
C TRP A 146 -5.78 -12.56 6.65
N ASN A 147 -4.92 -12.86 5.69
CA ASN A 147 -3.54 -13.29 5.94
C ASN A 147 -2.59 -12.11 6.18
N LYS A 148 -3.03 -10.88 5.90
CA LYS A 148 -2.30 -9.62 6.06
C LYS A 148 -3.26 -8.52 6.51
N PRO A 149 -2.77 -7.47 7.19
CA PRO A 149 -3.59 -6.29 7.48
C PRO A 149 -4.05 -5.62 6.18
N ALA A 150 -5.10 -4.79 6.23
CA ALA A 150 -5.57 -4.03 5.08
C ALA A 150 -4.46 -3.16 4.46
N TRP A 151 -4.53 -2.86 3.16
CA TRP A 151 -3.47 -2.12 2.47
C TRP A 151 -3.17 -0.75 3.09
N TRP A 152 -4.16 -0.11 3.72
CA TRP A 152 -3.99 1.18 4.41
C TRP A 152 -3.18 1.08 5.71
N PHE A 153 -2.96 -0.13 6.23
CA PHE A 153 -2.05 -0.41 7.35
C PHE A 153 -0.69 -0.98 6.90
N ARG A 154 -0.48 -1.16 5.59
CA ARG A 154 0.80 -1.65 5.03
C ARG A 154 1.72 -0.47 4.71
N ASN A 155 3.01 -0.67 4.93
CA ASN A 155 4.04 0.31 4.61
C ASN A 155 4.44 0.35 3.12
N THR A 156 3.80 -0.45 2.25
CA THR A 156 4.06 -0.50 0.80
C THR A 156 3.26 0.57 0.04
N PRO A 157 3.57 0.89 -1.23
CA PRO A 157 2.74 1.78 -2.05
C PRO A 157 1.44 1.14 -2.57
N THR A 158 1.11 -0.09 -2.19
CA THR A 158 -0.15 -0.74 -2.60
C THR A 158 -1.37 0.04 -2.09
N THR A 159 -2.37 0.26 -2.95
CA THR A 159 -3.61 1.01 -2.67
C THR A 159 -4.89 0.18 -2.73
N PHE A 160 -4.79 -1.12 -2.92
CA PHE A 160 -5.99 -1.93 -3.12
C PHE A 160 -5.85 -3.34 -2.52
N ASP A 161 -7.00 -3.89 -2.13
CA ASP A 161 -7.23 -5.28 -1.80
C ASP A 161 -8.48 -5.76 -2.57
N VAL A 162 -8.53 -7.03 -2.98
CA VAL A 162 -9.70 -7.59 -3.66
C VAL A 162 -10.18 -8.85 -2.95
N LEU A 163 -11.46 -8.88 -2.60
CA LEU A 163 -12.07 -10.08 -2.05
C LEU A 163 -12.46 -11.05 -3.18
N THR A 164 -11.85 -12.23 -3.17
CA THR A 164 -12.19 -13.32 -4.09
C THR A 164 -12.73 -14.52 -3.33
N LYS A 165 -13.65 -15.27 -3.95
CA LYS A 165 -14.12 -16.54 -3.37
C LYS A 165 -13.30 -17.69 -3.94
N LYS A 166 -12.50 -18.36 -3.12
CA LYS A 166 -11.81 -19.60 -3.46
C LYS A 166 -12.34 -20.73 -2.58
N LYS A 167 -12.90 -21.77 -3.20
CA LYS A 167 -13.46 -22.96 -2.50
C LYS A 167 -14.47 -22.63 -1.38
N GLY A 168 -15.31 -21.61 -1.59
CA GLY A 168 -16.33 -21.20 -0.62
C GLY A 168 -15.84 -20.31 0.53
N GLN A 169 -14.55 -20.01 0.60
CA GLN A 169 -13.97 -19.05 1.55
C GLN A 169 -13.61 -17.74 0.83
N ASN A 170 -13.79 -16.61 1.53
CA ASN A 170 -13.31 -15.31 1.07
C ASN A 170 -11.80 -15.26 1.28
N VAL A 171 -11.04 -15.10 0.21
CA VAL A 171 -9.59 -14.93 0.20
C VAL A 171 -9.28 -13.55 -0.37
N MET A 172 -8.48 -12.78 0.36
CA MET A 172 -7.96 -11.50 -0.11
C MET A 172 -6.86 -11.74 -1.15
N GLU A 173 -7.07 -11.22 -2.36
CA GLU A 173 -6.09 -11.12 -3.43
C GLU A 173 -5.53 -9.70 -3.44
N TYR A 174 -4.21 -9.58 -3.50
CA TYR A 174 -3.52 -8.30 -3.56
C TYR A 174 -2.21 -8.49 -4.31
N HIS A 175 -1.70 -7.41 -4.89
CA HIS A 175 -0.37 -7.33 -5.44
C HIS A 175 0.44 -6.31 -4.63
N GLU A 176 1.46 -6.79 -3.94
CA GLU A 176 2.39 -5.90 -3.23
C GLU A 176 3.27 -5.19 -4.26
N ALA A 177 3.20 -3.86 -4.23
CA ALA A 177 4.09 -3.00 -4.96
C ALA A 177 5.29 -2.66 -4.08
N GLU A 178 6.41 -2.31 -4.71
CA GLU A 178 7.62 -1.84 -4.04
C GLU A 178 7.77 -0.33 -4.23
N TRP A 179 8.38 0.34 -3.24
CA TRP A 179 8.74 1.74 -3.40
C TRP A 179 9.82 1.88 -4.47
N ALA A 180 9.72 2.95 -5.26
CA ALA A 180 10.82 3.36 -6.13
C ALA A 180 12.09 3.56 -5.31
N GLU A 181 13.27 3.37 -5.91
CA GLU A 181 14.57 3.41 -5.22
C GLU A 181 14.76 4.69 -4.40
N TRP A 182 14.31 5.84 -4.92
CA TRP A 182 14.40 7.15 -4.27
C TRP A 182 13.37 7.37 -3.13
N LEU A 183 12.47 6.41 -2.91
CA LEU A 183 11.50 6.38 -1.80
C LEU A 183 11.76 5.24 -0.82
N GLN A 184 12.82 4.47 -1.04
CA GLN A 184 13.32 3.52 -0.05
C GLN A 184 13.97 4.32 1.08
N TRP A 185 13.82 3.86 2.32
CA TRP A 185 14.67 4.37 3.39
C TRP A 185 16.11 3.98 3.07
N GLU A 186 17.09 4.79 3.50
CA GLU A 186 18.49 4.35 3.47
C GLU A 186 18.59 3.04 4.24
N GLN A 187 18.70 1.93 3.50
CA GLN A 187 18.95 0.64 4.10
C GLN A 187 20.41 0.71 4.54
N GLU A 188 20.69 0.74 5.85
CA GLU A 188 21.89 0.04 6.29
C GLU A 188 21.77 -1.36 5.66
N PRO A 189 22.75 -1.81 4.86
CA PRO A 189 22.63 -3.10 4.23
C PRO A 189 22.41 -4.09 5.35
N ASP A 190 21.27 -4.80 5.30
CA ASP A 190 20.99 -5.89 6.22
C ASP A 190 22.28 -6.70 6.30
N LYS A 191 22.87 -6.76 7.49
CA LYS A 191 23.86 -7.80 7.78
C LYS A 191 23.07 -9.08 7.71
N VAL A 192 22.88 -9.59 6.50
CA VAL A 192 22.47 -10.95 6.25
C VAL A 192 23.57 -11.75 6.91
N GLU A 193 23.30 -12.21 8.13
CA GLU A 193 23.95 -13.39 8.65
C GLU A 193 23.66 -14.47 7.62
N ILE A 194 24.61 -14.66 6.70
CA ILE A 194 24.71 -15.86 5.92
C ILE A 194 24.84 -16.95 6.98
N LYS A 195 23.72 -17.55 7.36
CA LYS A 195 23.72 -18.85 7.99
C LYS A 195 24.52 -19.72 7.04
N LYS A 196 25.77 -20.01 7.40
CA LYS A 196 26.59 -21.01 6.75
C LYS A 196 25.70 -22.24 6.61
N LYS A 197 25.21 -22.52 5.39
CA LYS A 197 24.76 -23.85 5.07
C LYS A 197 25.97 -24.74 5.31
N ASN A 198 25.83 -25.66 6.25
CA ASN A 198 26.72 -26.81 6.35
C ASN A 198 26.57 -27.59 5.04
N ASP A 199 27.40 -27.28 4.05
CA ASP A 199 27.66 -28.16 2.92
C ASP A 199 28.48 -29.34 3.42
N ASN A 200 27.79 -30.31 4.02
CA ASN A 200 28.28 -31.68 4.15
C ASN A 200 27.25 -32.62 3.53
N ASN A 201 27.12 -32.53 2.20
CA ASN A 201 26.69 -33.66 1.38
C ASN A 201 27.83 -34.03 0.44
N VAL A 202 28.95 -34.45 1.03
CA VAL A 202 29.94 -35.26 0.32
C VAL A 202 29.30 -36.63 0.10
N VAL A 203 28.82 -36.88 -1.12
CA VAL A 203 28.44 -38.22 -1.56
C VAL A 203 29.72 -39.07 -1.60
N PRO A 204 29.86 -40.15 -0.83
CA PRO A 204 31.08 -40.95 -0.86
C PRO A 204 31.16 -41.67 -2.21
N LEU A 205 32.20 -41.34 -3.00
CA LEU A 205 32.56 -42.07 -4.21
C LEU A 205 32.78 -43.55 -3.85
N LYS A 206 32.00 -44.45 -4.46
CA LYS A 206 32.18 -45.90 -4.29
C LYS A 206 33.61 -46.27 -4.66
N LYS A 207 34.30 -46.99 -3.77
CA LYS A 207 35.74 -47.34 -3.81
C LYS A 207 36.22 -48.08 -5.08
N ASN A 208 35.32 -48.49 -5.98
CA ASN A 208 35.60 -49.30 -7.17
C ASN A 208 35.01 -48.71 -8.47
N TRP A 209 34.75 -47.41 -8.54
CA TRP A 209 34.30 -46.80 -9.79
C TRP A 209 35.46 -46.74 -10.79
N LYS A 210 35.31 -47.42 -11.94
CA LYS A 210 36.22 -47.33 -13.09
C LYS A 210 35.44 -46.75 -14.27
N PRO A 211 35.92 -45.69 -14.93
CA PRO A 211 35.28 -45.17 -16.13
C PRO A 211 35.44 -46.15 -17.29
N GLU A 212 34.36 -46.42 -18.01
CA GLU A 212 34.43 -47.10 -19.31
C GLU A 212 34.89 -46.10 -20.38
N VAL A 213 36.03 -46.39 -21.01
CA VAL A 213 36.56 -45.60 -22.13
C VAL A 213 35.82 -46.04 -23.39
N ILE A 214 34.92 -45.19 -23.88
CA ILE A 214 34.30 -45.38 -25.20
C ILE A 214 35.39 -45.12 -26.25
N LYS A 215 35.73 -46.14 -27.05
CA LYS A 215 36.64 -45.98 -28.20
C LYS A 215 35.93 -45.13 -29.24
N GLY A 216 36.46 -43.93 -29.50
CA GLY A 216 35.97 -43.07 -30.56
C GLY A 216 36.16 -43.72 -31.94
N ASP A 217 35.09 -43.72 -32.73
CA ASP A 217 35.14 -44.14 -34.12
C ASP A 217 36.15 -43.31 -34.90
N LYS A 218 37.06 -43.99 -35.58
CA LYS A 218 37.94 -43.40 -36.59
C LYS A 218 37.19 -43.42 -37.92
N SER A 219 37.00 -42.23 -38.50
CA SER A 219 36.87 -42.05 -39.94
C SER A 219 38.06 -42.66 -40.69
#